data_AF-A0A928JDK7-F1
#
_entry.id   AF-A0A928JDK7-F1
#
_cell.length_a   1.000
_cell.length_b   1.000
_cell.length_c   1.000
_cell.angle_alpha   90.00
_cell.angle_beta   90.00
_cell.angle_gamma   90.00
#
_symmetry.space_group_name_H-M   'P 1'
#
loop_
_entity.id
_entity.type
_entity.pdbx_description
1 polymer ?
#
loop_
_entity_poly.entity_id
_entity_poly.type
_entity_poly.pdbx_seq_one_letter_code
_entity_poly.pdbx_strand_id
1 'polypeptide(L)'
;MEECKRCLLREAAEDDVWRAVRDRVERIPTGERADDALYQSRLDACRSCDFLLSGVCMKCGCYVEFRAAYRRMKCPNPADRKW
;
A
#
# COMPACT_ATOMS: atom_id res chain seq x y z
N MET A 1 -11.99 -11.06 -27.42
CA MET A 1 -10.95 -11.84 -26.73
C MET A 1 -10.85 -11.26 -25.33
N GLU A 2 -11.39 -11.96 -24.34
CA GLU A 2 -11.22 -11.53 -22.95
C GLU A 2 -9.80 -11.89 -22.52
N GLU A 3 -9.05 -10.87 -22.08
CA GLU A 3 -7.67 -11.00 -21.65
C GLU A 3 -7.55 -12.02 -20.52
N CYS A 4 -6.59 -12.95 -20.65
CA CYS A 4 -6.20 -13.86 -19.59
C CYS A 4 -5.85 -13.06 -18.32
N LYS A 5 -6.69 -13.16 -17.28
CA LYS A 5 -6.41 -12.54 -15.98
C LYS A 5 -5.39 -13.43 -15.26
N ARG A 6 -4.11 -13.06 -15.40
CA ARG A 6 -2.91 -13.61 -14.73
C ARG A 6 -3.25 -14.36 -13.43
N CYS A 7 -2.97 -15.66 -13.37
CA CYS A 7 -3.42 -16.54 -12.30
C CYS A 7 -2.65 -16.36 -10.97
N LEU A 8 -1.40 -15.88 -11.00
CA LEU A 8 -0.55 -15.76 -9.80
C LEU A 8 0.27 -14.46 -9.77
N LEU A 9 0.40 -13.87 -8.57
CA LEU A 9 1.26 -12.71 -8.32
C LEU A 9 2.74 -12.97 -8.67
N ARG A 10 3.16 -14.24 -8.61
CA ARG A 10 4.53 -14.71 -8.91
C ARG A 10 4.96 -14.45 -10.36
N GLU A 11 4.01 -14.28 -11.26
CA GLU A 11 4.28 -14.05 -12.68
C GLU A 11 4.37 -12.56 -13.02
N ALA A 12 4.11 -11.66 -12.06
CA ALA A 12 4.16 -10.21 -12.23
C ALA A 12 5.59 -9.68 -12.08
N ALA A 13 6.01 -8.83 -13.01
CA ALA A 13 7.23 -8.03 -12.85
C ALA A 13 7.02 -6.98 -11.75
N GLU A 14 8.10 -6.57 -11.08
CA GLU A 14 8.03 -5.55 -10.01
C GLU A 14 7.39 -4.23 -10.52
N ASP A 15 7.68 -3.83 -11.75
CA ASP A 15 7.04 -2.66 -12.40
C ASP A 15 5.52 -2.82 -12.59
N ASP A 16 5.05 -4.03 -12.91
CA ASP A 16 3.61 -4.29 -13.09
C ASP A 16 2.88 -4.20 -11.75
N VAL A 17 3.52 -4.68 -10.69
CA VAL A 17 3.02 -4.58 -9.32
C VAL A 17 2.95 -3.12 -8.88
N TRP A 18 4.01 -2.33 -9.10
CA TRP A 18 4.03 -0.92 -8.75
C TRP A 18 2.93 -0.14 -9.49
N ARG A 19 2.77 -0.37 -10.79
CA ARG A 19 1.69 0.24 -11.59
C ARG A 19 0.30 -0.13 -11.04
N ALA A 20 0.09 -1.40 -10.70
CA ALA A 20 -1.17 -1.86 -10.14
C ALA A 20 -1.48 -1.22 -8.77
N VAL A 21 -0.48 -1.05 -7.90
CA VAL A 21 -0.64 -0.37 -6.61
C VAL A 21 -1.00 1.09 -6.81
N ARG A 22 -0.30 1.79 -7.70
CA ARG A 22 -0.57 3.20 -8.05
C ARG A 22 -1.98 3.41 -8.59
N ASP A 23 -2.38 2.65 -9.60
CA ASP A 23 -3.73 2.72 -10.18
C ASP A 23 -4.81 2.48 -9.12
N ARG A 24 -4.57 1.52 -8.20
CA ARG A 24 -5.52 1.26 -7.12
C ARG A 24 -5.60 2.39 -6.10
N VAL A 25 -4.49 3.06 -5.81
CA VAL A 25 -4.45 4.25 -4.93
C VAL A 25 -5.19 5.43 -5.58
N GLU A 26 -5.04 5.62 -6.89
CA GLU A 26 -5.69 6.70 -7.64
C GLU A 26 -7.22 6.50 -7.72
N ARG A 27 -7.68 5.26 -7.73
CA ARG A 27 -9.11 4.91 -7.71
C ARG A 27 -9.78 5.02 -6.34
N ILE A 28 -9.03 5.35 -5.28
CA ILE A 28 -9.63 5.54 -3.95
C ILE A 28 -10.54 6.78 -3.98
N PRO A 29 -11.82 6.67 -3.54
CA PRO A 29 -12.71 7.82 -3.47
C PRO A 29 -12.11 8.95 -2.63
N THR A 30 -12.26 10.20 -3.07
CA THR A 30 -11.68 11.37 -2.40
C THR A 30 -12.07 11.49 -0.93
N GLY A 31 -13.27 11.05 -0.54
CA GLY A 31 -13.72 11.02 0.86
C GLY A 31 -13.05 9.94 1.74
N GLU A 32 -12.46 8.93 1.11
CA GLU A 32 -11.72 7.85 1.77
C GLU A 32 -10.20 7.99 1.62
N ARG A 33 -9.74 8.81 0.67
CA ARG A 33 -8.33 9.06 0.43
C ARG A 33 -7.74 9.95 1.54
N ALA A 34 -6.58 9.57 2.04
CA ALA A 34 -5.79 10.43 2.92
C ALA A 34 -5.31 11.65 2.12
N ASP A 35 -5.27 12.81 2.76
CA ASP A 35 -4.61 13.98 2.19
C ASP A 35 -3.10 13.70 2.00
N ASP A 36 -2.48 14.46 1.10
CA ASP A 36 -1.09 14.22 0.71
C ASP A 36 -0.12 14.37 1.89
N ALA A 37 -0.40 15.28 2.83
CA ALA A 37 0.42 15.48 4.03
C ALA A 37 0.35 14.27 4.97
N LEU A 38 -0.86 13.77 5.27
CA LEU A 38 -1.07 12.56 6.06
C LEU A 38 -0.48 11.33 5.36
N TYR A 39 -0.68 11.20 4.04
CA TYR A 39 -0.14 10.11 3.26
C TYR A 39 1.39 10.08 3.33
N GLN A 40 2.05 11.21 3.09
CA GLN A 40 3.50 11.32 3.13
C GLN A 40 4.04 11.02 4.54
N SER A 41 3.42 11.57 5.59
CA SER A 41 3.81 11.29 6.98
C SER A 41 3.74 9.79 7.32
N ARG A 42 2.71 9.08 6.86
CA ARG A 42 2.57 7.64 7.06
C ARG A 42 3.64 6.84 6.30
N LEU A 43 3.99 7.26 5.09
CA LEU A 43 5.06 6.63 4.31
C LEU A 43 6.42 6.84 4.97
N ASP A 44 6.72 8.04 5.46
CA ASP A 44 7.96 8.31 6.19
C ASP A 44 8.07 7.46 7.46
N ALA A 45 6.97 7.30 8.21
CA ALA A 45 6.93 6.40 9.36
C ALA A 45 7.15 4.92 8.96
N CYS A 46 6.70 4.51 7.78
CA CYS A 46 6.94 3.17 7.24
C CYS A 46 8.38 2.98 6.73
N ARG A 47 9.02 4.02 6.17
CA ARG A 47 10.41 3.97 5.67
C ARG A 47 11.42 3.61 6.76
N SER A 48 11.16 4.02 7.99
CA SER A 48 11.98 3.69 9.16
C SER A 48 11.48 2.47 9.94
N CYS A 49 10.56 1.67 9.37
CA CYS A 49 9.95 0.54 10.07
C CYS A 49 10.66 -0.78 9.73
N ASP A 50 11.05 -1.54 10.76
CA ASP A 50 11.71 -2.85 10.60
C ASP A 50 10.84 -3.89 9.88
N PHE A 51 9.53 -3.66 9.82
CA PHE A 51 8.56 -4.53 9.15
C PHE A 51 8.28 -4.15 7.69
N LEU A 52 9.02 -3.19 7.11
CA LEU A 52 8.92 -2.84 5.70
C LEU A 52 9.85 -3.76 4.87
N LEU A 53 9.27 -4.51 3.93
CA LEU A 53 10.02 -5.34 2.99
C LEU A 53 9.54 -5.09 1.56
N SER A 54 10.38 -4.51 0.72
CA SER A 54 10.08 -4.22 -0.70
C SER A 54 8.71 -3.53 -0.91
N GLY A 55 8.38 -2.54 -0.07
CA GLY A 55 7.09 -1.82 -0.14
C GLY A 55 5.91 -2.54 0.52
N VAL A 56 6.09 -3.74 1.06
CA VAL A 56 5.06 -4.53 1.76
C VAL A 56 5.28 -4.45 3.27
N CYS A 57 4.18 -4.28 4.01
CA CYS A 57 4.21 -4.36 5.47
C CYS A 57 4.12 -5.82 5.93
N MET A 58 5.16 -6.33 6.57
CA MET A 58 5.22 -7.70 7.10
C MET A 58 4.21 -7.99 8.20
N LYS A 59 3.56 -6.98 8.80
CA LYS A 59 2.50 -7.16 9.80
C LYS A 59 1.14 -7.47 9.21
N CYS A 60 0.84 -6.98 8.00
CA CYS A 60 -0.47 -7.19 7.37
C CYS A 60 -0.42 -7.81 5.97
N GLY A 61 0.77 -7.91 5.36
CA GLY A 61 0.95 -8.42 4.00
C GLY A 61 0.50 -7.47 2.88
N CYS A 62 0.09 -6.24 3.19
CA CYS A 62 -0.31 -5.24 2.18
C CYS A 62 0.83 -4.27 1.85
N TYR A 63 0.78 -3.72 0.64
CA TYR A 63 1.61 -2.58 0.25
C TYR A 63 1.36 -1.37 1.16
N VAL A 64 2.44 -0.78 1.66
CA VAL A 64 2.35 0.39 2.56
C VAL A 64 1.72 1.58 1.86
N GLU A 65 2.03 1.79 0.57
CA GLU A 65 1.44 2.84 -0.27
C GLU A 65 -0.08 2.68 -0.38
N PHE A 66 -0.56 1.46 -0.65
CA PHE A 66 -1.99 1.19 -0.71
C PHE A 66 -2.68 1.44 0.64
N ARG A 67 -2.12 0.95 1.74
CA ARG A 67 -2.75 1.07 3.06
C ARG A 67 -2.72 2.50 3.59
N ALA A 68 -1.61 3.20 3.42
CA ALA A 68 -1.44 4.58 3.88
C ALA A 68 -2.37 5.55 3.15
N ALA A 69 -2.73 5.24 1.90
CA ALA A 69 -3.62 6.07 1.09
C ALA A 69 -5.08 6.09 1.57
N TYR A 70 -5.52 5.12 2.39
CA TYR A 70 -6.85 5.18 3.00
C TYR A 70 -6.83 5.97 4.30
N ARG A 71 -7.57 7.08 4.35
CA ARG A 71 -7.71 7.96 5.52
C ARG A 71 -8.09 7.20 6.79
N ARG A 72 -9.07 6.29 6.70
CA ARG A 72 -9.62 5.54 7.85
C ARG A 72 -8.70 4.42 8.34
N MET A 73 -7.74 4.00 7.52
CA MET A 73 -6.80 2.95 7.93
C MET A 73 -5.83 3.47 8.98
N LYS A 74 -5.36 2.54 9.81
CA LYS A 74 -4.31 2.76 10.81
C LYS A 74 -3.17 1.77 10.60
N CYS A 75 -2.03 2.04 11.22
CA CYS A 75 -0.91 1.11 11.26
C CYS A 75 -1.41 -0.26 11.77
N PRO A 76 -1.13 -1.35 11.03
CA PRO A 76 -1.62 -2.68 11.39
C PRO A 76 -0.86 -3.30 12.57
N ASN A 77 0.24 -2.70 13.03
CA ASN A 77 1.01 -3.22 14.16
C ASN A 77 0.22 -3.03 15.47
N PRO A 78 -0.19 -4.10 16.16
CA PRO A 78 -0.94 -3.97 17.41
C PRO A 78 -0.06 -3.56 18.59
N ALA A 79 1.25 -3.85 18.54
CA ALA A 79 2.18 -3.58 19.65
C ALA A 79 2.71 -2.14 19.63
N ASP A 80 2.99 -1.60 18.45
CA ASP A 80 3.52 -0.25 18.27
C ASP A 80 3.01 0.37 16.96
N ARG A 81 1.91 1.12 17.07
CA ARG A 81 1.30 1.80 15.91
C ARG A 81 2.14 3.00 15.53
N LYS A 82 2.77 2.94 14.35
CA LYS A 82 3.53 4.06 13.80
C LYS A 82 2.65 5.22 13.31
N TRP A 83 1.36 4.97 13.06
CA TRP A 83 0.36 5.94 12.57
C TRP A 83 -1.09 5.42 12.66
#